data_AF-A0A498QW02-F1
#
_entry.id   AF-A0A498QW02-F1
#
_cell.length_a   1.000
_cell.length_b   1.000
_cell.length_c   1.000
_cell.angle_alpha   90.00
_cell.angle_beta   90.00
_cell.angle_gamma   90.00
#
_symmetry.space_group_name_H-M   'P 1'
#
loop_
_entity.id
_entity.type
_entity.pdbx_description
1 polymer ?
#
loop_
_entity_poly.entity_id
_entity_poly.type
_entity_poly.pdbx_seq_one_letter_code
_entity_poly.pdbx_strand_id
1 'polypeptide(L)' 'MGLGSRASGLAMAFKLTEAIEARWRAVNAPHLVALVRAGAVFEKGKLIERAVVSSTTKEAA' A
#
# COMPACT_ATOMS: atom_id res chain seq x y z
N MET A 1 1.67 27.15 -25.24
CA MET A 1 2.05 26.94 -23.82
C MET A 1 3.39 26.21 -23.82
N GLY A 2 4.49 26.92 -23.58
CA GLY A 2 5.84 26.40 -23.81
C GLY A 2 6.36 25.53 -22.67
N LEU A 3 7.11 24.47 -23.02
CA LEU A 3 7.92 23.67 -22.10
C LEU A 3 8.89 24.61 -21.37
N GLY A 4 8.62 24.89 -20.10
CA GLY A 4 9.42 25.80 -19.27
C GLY A 4 8.61 26.59 -18.23
N SER A 5 7.27 26.61 -18.32
CA SER A 5 6.43 27.28 -17.34
C SER A 5 6.11 26.40 -16.12
N ARG A 6 6.08 27.00 -14.92
CA ARG A 6 5.70 26.36 -13.64
C ARG A 6 4.37 25.60 -13.73
N ALA A 7 3.44 26.11 -14.55
CA ALA A 7 2.15 25.46 -14.80
C ALA A 7 2.30 24.07 -15.45
N SER A 8 3.29 23.90 -16.35
CA SER A 8 3.55 22.63 -17.02
C SER A 8 4.15 21.59 -16.06
N GLY A 9 4.97 22.02 -15.11
CA GLY A 9 5.53 21.14 -14.07
C GLY A 9 4.46 20.63 -13.10
N LEU A 10 3.54 21.51 -12.67
CA LEU A 10 2.45 21.13 -11.77
C LEU A 10 1.47 20.17 -12.45
N ALA A 11 1.15 20.40 -13.72
CA ALA A 11 0.31 19.48 -14.50
C ALA A 11 0.95 18.08 -14.61
N MET A 12 2.28 18.00 -14.70
CA MET A 12 2.99 16.72 -14.76
C MET A 12 2.97 15.99 -13.41
N ALA A 13 3.18 16.71 -12.30
CA ALA A 13 3.07 16.15 -10.96
C ALA A 13 1.65 15.63 -10.66
N PHE A 14 0.62 16.40 -11.03
CA PHE A 14 -0.77 15.98 -10.88
C PHE A 14 -1.08 14.71 -11.68
N LYS A 15 -0.64 14.65 -12.94
CA LYS A 15 -0.82 13.44 -13.77
C LYS A 15 -0.09 12.21 -13.22
N LEU A 16 1.06 12.39 -12.56
CA LEU A 16 1.74 11.30 -11.87
C LEU A 16 0.93 10.82 -10.65
N THR A 17 0.39 11.74 -9.85
CA THR A 17 -0.48 11.41 -8.71
C THR A 17 -1.76 10.69 -9.16
N GLU A 18 -2.40 11.15 -10.23
CA GLU A 18 -3.58 10.49 -10.81
C GLU A 18 -3.26 9.07 -11.34
N ALA A 19 -2.13 8.91 -12.03
CA ALA A 19 -1.67 7.61 -12.50
C ALA A 19 -1.36 6.64 -11.35
N ILE A 20 -0.90 7.18 -10.23
CA ILE A 20 -0.68 6.44 -8.98
C ILE A 20 -2.04 6.08 -8.37
N GLU A 21 -2.95 7.03 -8.18
CA GLU A 21 -4.26 6.79 -7.54
C GLU A 21 -5.04 5.64 -8.20
N ALA A 22 -5.12 5.65 -9.54
CA ALA A 22 -5.78 4.59 -10.30
C ALA A 22 -5.18 3.20 -10.03
N ARG A 23 -3.88 3.13 -9.72
CA ARG A 23 -3.16 1.88 -9.43
C ARG A 23 -3.37 1.39 -7.99
N TRP A 24 -3.56 2.27 -7.02
CA TRP A 24 -3.66 1.89 -5.59
C TRP A 24 -5.09 1.61 -5.11
N ARG A 25 -6.13 1.90 -5.90
CA ARG A 25 -7.50 1.51 -5.54
C ARG A 25 -7.66 0.01 -5.29
N ALA A 26 -6.84 -0.84 -5.91
CA ALA A 26 -6.77 -2.28 -5.62
C ALA A 26 -6.16 -2.62 -4.24
N VAL A 27 -5.23 -1.79 -3.74
CA VAL A 27 -4.66 -1.91 -2.38
C VAL A 27 -5.65 -1.39 -1.32
N ASN A 28 -6.59 -0.54 -1.73
CA ASN A 28 -7.56 0.09 -0.85
C ASN A 28 -8.87 -0.70 -0.69
N ALA A 29 -8.81 -2.03 -0.64
CA ALA A 29 -9.93 -2.86 -0.22
C ALA A 29 -10.13 -2.67 1.29
N PRO A 30 -11.12 -1.88 1.76
CA PRO A 30 -11.16 -1.41 3.15
C PRO A 30 -11.26 -2.56 4.16
N HIS A 31 -11.90 -3.66 3.77
CA HIS A 31 -12.00 -4.87 4.58
C HIS A 31 -10.65 -5.59 4.73
N LEU A 32 -9.79 -5.61 3.71
CA LEU A 32 -8.44 -6.18 3.81
C LEU A 32 -7.49 -5.24 4.56
N VAL A 33 -7.62 -3.93 4.36
CA VAL A 33 -6.81 -2.92 5.07
C VAL A 33 -7.09 -2.94 6.58
N ALA A 34 -8.34 -3.17 6.99
CA ALA A 34 -8.69 -3.35 8.40
C ALA A 34 -7.98 -4.56 9.01
N LEU A 35 -7.89 -5.68 8.27
CA LEU A 35 -7.19 -6.89 8.71
C LEU A 35 -5.67 -6.70 8.78
N VAL A 36 -5.06 -6.00 7.80
CA VAL A 36 -3.61 -5.66 7.85
C VAL A 36 -3.31 -4.77 9.07
N ARG A 37 -4.16 -3.78 9.36
CA ARG A 37 -4.02 -2.92 10.55
C ARG A 37 -4.18 -3.68 11.87
N ALA A 38 -4.97 -4.74 11.87
CA ALA A 38 -5.12 -5.64 13.00
C ALA A 38 -3.94 -6.62 13.18
N GLY A 39 -2.92 -6.56 12.30
CA GLY A 39 -1.74 -7.43 12.36
C GLY A 39 -1.92 -8.78 11.67
N ALA A 40 -2.94 -8.93 10.84
CA ALA A 40 -3.15 -10.18 10.10
C ALA A 40 -2.12 -10.37 8.98
N VAL A 41 -1.64 -11.60 8.80
CA VAL A 41 -0.61 -11.93 7.83
C VAL A 41 -1.23 -12.25 6.47
N PHE A 42 -0.69 -11.62 5.42
CA PHE A 42 -1.09 -11.84 4.03
C PHE A 42 0.07 -12.42 3.23
N GLU A 43 -0.17 -13.49 2.48
CA GLU A 43 0.75 -13.96 1.45
C GLU A 43 0.10 -13.79 0.07
N LYS A 44 0.77 -13.07 -0.83
CA LYS A 44 0.28 -12.82 -2.22
C LYS A 44 -1.16 -12.28 -2.29
N GLY A 45 -1.57 -11.49 -1.29
CA GLY A 45 -2.92 -10.90 -1.21
C GLY A 45 -4.01 -11.82 -0.65
N LYS A 46 -3.67 -13.02 -0.17
CA LYS A 46 -4.60 -13.92 0.54
C LYS A 46 -4.35 -13.87 2.04
N LEU A 47 -5.42 -13.73 2.81
CA LEU A 47 -5.37 -13.77 4.27
C LEU A 47 -5.02 -15.18 4.73
N ILE A 48 -4.01 -15.31 5.59
CA ILE A 48 -3.67 -16.57 6.25
C ILE A 48 -4.45 -16.65 7.57
N GLU A 49 -5.49 -17.48 7.63
CA GLU A 49 -6.35 -17.63 8.83
C GLU A 49 -5.63 -18.30 10.02
N ARG A 50 -4.45 -18.91 9.79
CA ARG A 50 -3.71 -19.71 10.78
C ARG A 50 -2.49 -18.95 11.32
N ALA A 51 -2.69 -17.81 11.97
CA ALA A 51 -1.65 -17.18 12.82
C ALA A 51 -1.77 -17.71 14.26
N VAL A 52 -1.52 -19.01 14.45
CA VAL A 52 -1.08 -19.52 15.75
C VAL A 52 0.39 -19.88 15.57
N VAL A 53 1.24 -19.34 16.45
CA VAL A 53 2.72 -19.46 16.53
C VAL A 53 3.56 -18.82 15.43
N SER A 54 3.84 -17.52 15.57
CA SER A 54 5.14 -16.94 15.15
C SER A 54 5.69 -15.84 16.08
N SER A 55 5.22 -15.80 17.34
CA SER A 55 5.86 -15.04 18.42
C SER A 55 6.18 -15.96 19.59
N THR A 56 7.19 -16.81 19.42
CA THR A 56 7.90 -17.43 20.54
C THR A 56 9.38 -17.49 20.21
N THR A 57 10.18 -16.93 21.13
CA THR A 57 11.64 -16.95 21.23
C THR A 57 12.42 -15.92 20.40
N LYS A 58 12.51 -14.71 20.97
CA LYS A 58 13.80 -14.00 21.02
C LYS A 58 14.29 -14.04 22.46
N GLU A 59 14.87 -15.17 22.87
CA GLU A 59 15.71 -15.27 24.06
C GLU A 59 16.72 -16.41 23.89
N ALA A 60 17.88 -16.26 24.54
CA ALA A 60 19.12 -17.04 24.50
C ALA A 60 20.08 -16.69 23.32
N ALA A 61 21.34 -16.36 23.54
CA ALA A 61 22.18 -16.20 24.72
C ALA A 61 23.39 -15.33 24.33
#